data_AF-R0JYI6-F1
#
_entry.id   AF-R0JYI6-F1
#
_cell.length_a   1.000
_cell.length_b   1.000
_cell.length_c   1.000
_cell.angle_alpha   90.00
_cell.angle_beta   90.00
_cell.angle_gamma   90.00
#
_symmetry.space_group_name_H-M   'P 1'
#
loop_
_entity.id
_entity.type
_entity.pdbx_description
1 polymer ?
#
loop_
_entity_poly.entity_id
_entity_poly.type
_entity_poly.pdbx_seq_one_letter_code
_entity_poly.pdbx_strand_id
1 'polypeptide(L)'
;MGKLLQPPPCYTDDPDALSLHTTPDDYPYADLPGASGLPPSYDDSEASNTAAGASAVPIHHVAPPTTRTDHNNPSFKKGRPCVMETVDVMEPTYDTDPAKLEDAIRTYARTSPVPVVYIMGTHKETVKKGDKKETQDITDFRLAINLRRYIHYNFDETDTSTMSLVTASNGEKTHRGTILKKRAPGVKQDIEVGSAAAPTLTEWCHRYCASPRALRIFRLRRQVTGLDETHLRNRIEGLIRSTNYRGDIRVTFPVEERNIDIYTSTRINALRLKRWVCWLFYLTFLWIFSWPILFFATKRYAVVRAEWPFSSVDEHGNKRYTTVSEEQWFEMWQVAIRRLVLDRFQGEASEEMMRGVMQRPEDPRTPGSLTGHAGVDGALGVLSQGMRVARAIQGGNGLEVNFGRGNVQGGWGYDC
;
A
#
# COMPACT_ATOMS: atom_id res chain seq x y z
N MET A 1 67.01 27.43 23.60
CA MET A 1 66.31 27.20 24.88
C MET A 1 65.19 26.22 24.64
N GLY A 2 65.50 24.92 24.68
CA GLY A 2 64.54 23.83 24.45
C GLY A 2 63.81 23.48 25.74
N LYS A 3 62.48 23.47 25.72
CA LYS A 3 61.65 22.98 26.82
C LYS A 3 61.78 21.45 26.88
N LEU A 4 62.25 20.95 28.02
CA LEU A 4 62.28 19.54 28.36
C LEU A 4 60.83 19.01 28.45
N LEU A 5 60.54 17.99 27.65
CA LEU A 5 59.33 17.18 27.74
C LEU A 5 59.38 16.38 29.05
N GLN A 6 58.38 16.57 29.91
CA GLN A 6 58.19 15.73 31.08
C GLN A 6 57.81 14.30 30.65
N PRO A 7 58.38 13.25 31.27
CA PRO A 7 57.97 11.88 30.99
C PRO A 7 56.52 11.64 31.46
N PRO A 8 55.78 10.73 30.81
CA PRO A 8 54.42 10.40 31.22
C PRO A 8 54.41 9.87 32.67
N PRO A 9 53.35 10.15 33.44
CA PRO A 9 53.25 9.67 34.81
C PRO A 9 53.27 8.14 34.85
N CYS A 10 54.12 7.62 35.76
CA CYS A 10 54.20 6.22 36.13
C CYS A 10 52.83 5.74 36.60
N TYR A 11 52.36 4.62 36.04
CA TYR A 11 51.13 3.97 36.45
C TYR A 11 51.24 3.64 37.94
N THR A 12 50.39 4.28 38.74
CA THR A 12 50.32 4.06 40.19
C THR A 12 49.20 3.06 40.38
N ASP A 13 49.53 1.88 40.91
CA ASP A 13 48.54 0.86 41.24
C ASP A 13 47.58 1.42 42.30
N ASP A 14 46.34 1.66 41.89
CA ASP A 14 45.26 2.11 42.76
C ASP A 14 44.87 0.94 43.67
N PRO A 15 45.03 1.02 45.00
CA PRO A 15 44.85 -0.13 45.89
C PRO A 15 43.40 -0.64 45.98
N ASP A 16 42.44 0.07 45.38
CA ASP A 16 41.03 -0.33 45.28
C ASP A 16 40.60 -0.80 43.86
N ALA A 17 41.54 -0.94 42.92
CA ALA A 17 41.27 -1.49 41.60
C ALA A 17 41.14 -3.03 41.66
N LEU A 18 39.89 -3.52 41.79
CA LEU A 18 39.56 -4.95 41.74
C LEU A 18 39.86 -5.55 40.37
N SER A 19 40.86 -6.45 40.33
CA SER A 19 41.26 -7.19 39.13
C SER A 19 40.17 -8.19 38.71
N LEU A 20 39.70 -8.10 37.46
CA LEU A 20 38.66 -8.99 36.90
C LEU A 20 39.13 -10.43 36.62
N HIS A 21 40.36 -10.79 37.03
CA HIS A 21 40.97 -12.09 36.78
C HIS A 21 41.58 -12.77 38.01
N THR A 22 41.18 -12.36 39.22
CA THR A 22 41.51 -13.11 40.44
C THR A 22 40.22 -13.61 41.07
N THR A 23 39.98 -14.92 40.99
CA THR A 23 38.98 -15.61 41.80
C THR A 23 39.60 -15.91 43.16
N PRO A 24 39.15 -15.30 44.27
CA PRO A 24 39.48 -15.78 45.59
C PRO A 24 38.54 -16.95 45.91
N ASP A 25 39.09 -18.16 45.87
CA ASP A 25 38.55 -19.27 46.65
C ASP A 25 38.56 -18.87 48.13
N ASP A 26 37.58 -19.38 48.89
CA ASP A 26 37.37 -19.19 50.34
C ASP A 26 36.42 -18.05 50.77
N TYR A 27 35.16 -18.16 50.35
CA TYR A 27 34.05 -17.84 51.27
C TYR A 27 33.42 -19.16 51.75
N PRO A 28 33.53 -19.51 53.05
CA PRO A 28 32.86 -20.69 53.59
C PRO A 28 31.36 -20.39 53.72
N TYR A 29 30.59 -20.81 52.72
CA TYR A 29 29.14 -20.95 52.85
C TYR A 29 28.86 -22.13 53.78
N ALA A 30 28.86 -21.87 55.08
CA ALA A 30 28.30 -22.78 56.07
C ALA A 30 26.78 -22.65 56.00
N ASP A 31 26.16 -23.45 55.11
CA ASP A 31 24.83 -24.04 55.26
C ASP A 31 24.42 -24.73 53.94
N LEU A 32 24.90 -25.96 53.74
CA LEU A 32 24.46 -26.88 52.71
C LEU A 32 24.00 -28.20 53.37
N PRO A 33 22.74 -28.62 53.20
CA PRO A 33 22.41 -30.03 53.17
C PRO A 33 22.48 -30.53 51.71
N GLY A 34 23.50 -31.35 51.43
CA GLY A 34 23.39 -32.53 50.57
C GLY A 34 23.26 -32.35 49.05
N ALA A 35 24.42 -32.29 48.39
CA ALA A 35 24.74 -32.79 47.05
C ALA A 35 23.60 -33.30 46.12
N SER A 36 23.13 -32.42 45.24
CA SER A 36 22.90 -32.77 43.83
C SER A 36 22.98 -31.49 42.98
N GLY A 37 24.18 -31.22 42.45
CA GLY A 37 24.47 -30.07 41.59
C GLY A 37 23.92 -30.25 40.18
N LEU A 38 22.59 -30.37 40.07
CA LEU A 38 21.88 -30.22 38.80
C LEU A 38 20.92 -29.03 38.95
N PRO A 39 20.88 -28.11 37.97
CA PRO A 39 19.79 -27.15 37.93
C PRO A 39 18.45 -27.92 37.88
N PRO A 40 17.39 -27.44 38.54
CA PRO A 40 16.10 -28.13 38.53
C PRO A 40 15.66 -28.41 37.09
N SER A 41 15.37 -29.68 36.79
CA SER A 41 14.79 -30.07 35.51
C SER A 41 13.42 -29.40 35.38
N TYR A 42 13.19 -28.71 34.28
CA TYR A 42 11.93 -28.03 33.97
C TYR A 42 10.82 -29.00 33.53
N ASP A 43 10.97 -30.30 33.74
CA ASP A 43 10.00 -31.33 33.34
C ASP A 43 8.81 -31.48 34.32
N ASP A 44 8.86 -30.90 35.51
CA ASP A 44 7.77 -31.01 36.50
C ASP A 44 6.69 -29.90 36.42
N SER A 45 6.64 -29.15 35.31
CA SER A 45 5.53 -28.21 35.06
C SER A 45 4.30 -28.88 34.41
N GLU A 46 4.37 -30.17 34.08
CA GLU A 46 3.32 -30.92 33.36
C GLU A 46 2.54 -31.87 34.30
N ALA A 47 2.37 -31.52 35.58
CA ALA A 47 1.64 -32.34 36.54
C ALA A 47 0.62 -31.53 37.36
N SER A 48 -0.21 -30.72 36.71
CA SER A 48 -1.52 -30.28 37.24
C SER A 48 -2.34 -29.60 36.13
N ASN A 49 -2.90 -30.39 35.20
CA ASN A 49 -4.13 -30.03 34.48
C ASN A 49 -4.72 -31.22 33.69
N THR A 50 -4.97 -32.34 34.37
CA THR A 50 -5.90 -33.37 33.88
C THR A 50 -7.30 -33.06 34.43
N ALA A 51 -7.95 -32.05 33.85
CA ALA A 51 -9.40 -31.91 33.90
C ALA A 51 -9.91 -31.24 32.60
N ALA A 52 -10.55 -32.06 31.77
CA ALA A 52 -11.45 -31.74 30.66
C ALA A 52 -10.85 -30.98 29.45
N GLY A 53 -10.94 -31.63 28.29
CA GLY A 53 -10.38 -31.16 27.04
C GLY A 53 -10.92 -29.82 26.57
N ALA A 54 -10.03 -28.85 26.49
CA ALA A 54 -10.18 -27.71 25.60
C ALA A 54 -9.00 -27.77 24.63
N SER A 55 -9.27 -28.14 23.37
CA SER A 55 -8.31 -27.92 22.29
C SER A 55 -7.80 -26.50 22.41
N ALA A 56 -6.49 -26.31 22.56
CA ALA A 56 -5.87 -24.99 22.46
C ALA A 56 -6.32 -24.38 21.13
N VAL A 57 -7.26 -23.44 21.20
CA VAL A 57 -7.81 -22.78 20.02
C VAL A 57 -6.63 -22.05 19.39
N PRO A 58 -6.26 -22.35 18.13
CA PRO A 58 -5.20 -21.60 17.48
C PRO A 58 -5.59 -20.13 17.54
N ILE A 59 -4.71 -19.30 18.11
CA ILE A 59 -4.88 -17.85 18.13
C ILE A 59 -4.89 -17.40 16.67
N HIS A 60 -6.09 -17.29 16.11
CA HIS A 60 -6.29 -16.68 14.82
C HIS A 60 -6.05 -15.19 15.00
N HIS A 61 -4.85 -14.74 14.70
CA HIS A 61 -4.59 -13.33 14.43
C HIS A 61 -5.40 -12.94 13.20
N VAL A 62 -6.66 -12.57 13.41
CA VAL A 62 -7.46 -11.88 12.41
C VAL A 62 -6.80 -10.51 12.29
N ALA A 63 -6.05 -10.29 11.22
CA ALA A 63 -5.54 -8.98 10.90
C ALA A 63 -6.73 -8.00 10.93
N PRO A 64 -6.58 -6.80 11.54
CA PRO A 64 -7.64 -5.82 11.56
C PRO A 64 -8.17 -5.63 10.13
N PRO A 65 -9.49 -5.50 9.93
CA PRO A 65 -10.07 -5.41 8.59
C PRO A 65 -9.42 -4.23 7.86
N THR A 66 -8.53 -4.55 6.92
CA THR A 66 -7.84 -3.54 6.13
C THR A 66 -8.82 -3.04 5.08
N THR A 67 -8.96 -1.71 4.95
CA THR A 67 -9.57 -1.07 3.78
C THR A 67 -8.73 -1.25 2.51
N ARG A 68 -7.58 -1.93 2.61
CA ARG A 68 -6.64 -2.14 1.51
C ARG A 68 -7.09 -3.24 0.56
N THR A 69 -6.73 -3.12 -0.71
CA THR A 69 -6.98 -4.16 -1.70
C THR A 69 -6.13 -5.39 -1.38
N ASP A 70 -6.73 -6.58 -1.41
CA ASP A 70 -5.95 -7.83 -1.39
C ASP A 70 -5.28 -8.05 -2.75
N HIS A 71 -4.00 -7.71 -2.84
CA HIS A 71 -3.21 -7.90 -4.05
C HIS A 71 -2.80 -9.35 -4.30
N ASN A 72 -3.08 -10.29 -3.39
CA ASN A 72 -2.92 -11.73 -3.64
C ASN A 72 -4.10 -12.29 -4.43
N ASN A 73 -5.30 -11.75 -4.24
CA ASN A 73 -6.48 -12.09 -5.03
C ASN A 73 -7.22 -10.84 -5.59
N PRO A 74 -6.57 -10.06 -6.48
CA PRO A 74 -7.11 -8.84 -7.03
C PRO A 74 -8.17 -9.12 -8.10
N SER A 75 -9.05 -8.14 -8.29
CA SER A 75 -9.99 -8.12 -9.41
C SER A 75 -9.49 -7.21 -10.52
N PHE A 76 -9.90 -7.48 -11.76
CA PHE A 76 -9.48 -6.71 -12.93
C PHE A 76 -10.67 -6.20 -13.72
N LYS A 77 -10.55 -4.98 -14.25
CA LYS A 77 -11.50 -4.39 -15.19
C LYS A 77 -10.73 -3.87 -16.39
N LYS A 78 -11.05 -4.41 -17.58
CA LYS A 78 -10.33 -4.10 -18.84
C LYS A 78 -8.80 -4.33 -18.72
N GLY A 79 -8.39 -5.35 -17.97
CA GLY A 79 -6.97 -5.69 -17.77
C GLY A 79 -6.18 -4.68 -16.94
N ARG A 80 -6.86 -3.85 -16.12
CA ARG A 80 -6.26 -3.03 -15.07
C ARG A 80 -6.72 -3.53 -13.70
N PRO A 81 -5.85 -3.52 -12.69
CA PRO A 81 -6.23 -3.89 -11.33
C PRO A 81 -7.28 -2.92 -10.79
N CYS A 82 -8.34 -3.45 -10.19
CA CYS A 82 -9.32 -2.66 -9.44
C CYS A 82 -8.82 -2.54 -8.00
N VAL A 83 -8.32 -1.37 -7.64
CA VAL A 83 -7.92 -1.05 -6.26
C VAL A 83 -8.99 -0.24 -5.55
N MET A 84 -9.04 -0.29 -4.22
CA MET A 84 -9.92 0.57 -3.44
C MET A 84 -9.46 2.03 -3.53
N GLU A 85 -10.00 2.78 -4.48
CA GLU A 85 -9.62 4.18 -4.72
C GLU A 85 -10.29 5.18 -3.76
N THR A 86 -11.47 4.85 -3.24
CA THR A 86 -12.30 5.80 -2.49
C THR A 86 -12.72 5.20 -1.16
N VAL A 87 -12.52 5.97 -0.09
CA VAL A 87 -12.99 5.67 1.26
C VAL A 87 -14.19 6.57 1.55
N ASP A 88 -15.32 5.95 1.88
CA ASP A 88 -16.55 6.67 2.19
C ASP A 88 -16.62 6.91 3.71
N VAL A 89 -16.80 8.17 4.11
CA VAL A 89 -16.94 8.59 5.51
C VAL A 89 -18.31 9.23 5.71
N MET A 90 -18.99 8.92 6.80
CA MET A 90 -20.27 9.51 7.15
C MET A 90 -20.31 9.79 8.64
N GLU A 91 -20.26 11.06 9.00
CA GLU A 91 -20.19 11.52 10.38
C GLU A 91 -21.12 12.73 10.56
N PRO A 92 -22.14 12.67 11.44
CA PRO A 92 -23.16 13.72 11.55
C PRO A 92 -22.62 15.08 11.97
N THR A 93 -21.51 15.11 12.72
CA THR A 93 -20.91 16.36 13.18
C THR A 93 -20.39 17.22 12.03
N TYR A 94 -19.98 16.61 10.92
CA TYR A 94 -19.46 17.32 9.73
C TYR A 94 -20.56 18.04 8.91
N ASP A 95 -21.83 17.74 9.17
CA ASP A 95 -22.94 18.30 8.40
C ASP A 95 -23.35 19.70 8.83
N THR A 96 -23.14 20.03 10.10
CA THR A 96 -23.57 21.27 10.75
C THR A 96 -22.41 22.15 11.16
N ASP A 97 -21.28 21.54 11.56
CA ASP A 97 -20.13 22.26 12.11
C ASP A 97 -18.99 22.38 11.07
N PRO A 98 -18.78 23.57 10.48
CA PRO A 98 -17.74 23.78 9.47
C PRO A 98 -16.32 23.67 10.05
N ALA A 99 -16.12 23.98 11.34
CA ALA A 99 -14.80 23.90 11.96
C ALA A 99 -14.36 22.43 12.15
N LYS A 100 -15.29 21.57 12.58
CA LYS A 100 -15.03 20.12 12.69
C LYS A 100 -14.79 19.47 11.33
N LEU A 101 -15.54 19.88 10.30
CA LEU A 101 -15.31 19.41 8.94
C LEU A 101 -13.92 19.84 8.44
N GLU A 102 -13.50 21.08 8.70
CA GLU A 102 -12.16 21.54 8.33
C GLU A 102 -11.06 20.74 9.04
N ASP A 103 -11.17 20.53 10.34
CA ASP A 103 -10.21 19.75 11.13
C ASP A 103 -10.13 18.29 10.65
N ALA A 104 -11.27 17.69 10.35
CA ALA A 104 -11.34 16.36 9.76
C ALA A 104 -10.66 16.30 8.39
N ILE A 105 -10.91 17.27 7.50
CA ILE A 105 -10.24 17.33 6.19
C ILE A 105 -8.73 17.46 6.35
N ARG A 106 -8.26 18.31 7.27
CA ARG A 106 -6.82 18.47 7.55
C ARG A 106 -6.21 17.18 8.10
N THR A 107 -6.93 16.48 8.97
CA THR A 107 -6.51 15.19 9.52
C THR A 107 -6.42 14.13 8.42
N TYR A 108 -7.45 14.00 7.59
CA TYR A 108 -7.47 13.07 6.45
C TYR A 108 -6.43 13.41 5.39
N ALA A 109 -6.11 14.70 5.23
CA ALA A 109 -5.11 15.17 4.28
C ALA A 109 -3.68 14.74 4.69
N ARG A 110 -3.41 14.64 6.01
CA ARG A 110 -2.16 14.12 6.58
C ARG A 110 -2.02 12.60 6.44
N THR A 111 -3.11 11.87 6.22
CA THR A 111 -3.04 10.45 5.90
C THR A 111 -2.61 10.26 4.44
N SER A 112 -1.39 9.78 4.24
CA SER A 112 -0.81 9.57 2.90
C SER A 112 -1.63 8.63 2.02
N PRO A 113 -1.76 8.89 0.71
CA PRO A 113 -2.26 7.90 -0.24
C PRO A 113 -1.30 6.71 -0.36
N VAL A 114 -1.78 5.59 -0.94
CA VAL A 114 -0.95 4.39 -1.14
C VAL A 114 -0.70 4.21 -2.65
N PRO A 115 0.33 4.85 -3.22
CA PRO A 115 0.74 4.57 -4.59
C PRO A 115 1.31 3.14 -4.68
N VAL A 116 0.93 2.40 -5.72
CA VAL A 116 1.40 1.02 -5.95
C VAL A 116 1.95 0.91 -7.37
N VAL A 117 3.15 0.35 -7.54
CA VAL A 117 3.64 -0.10 -8.85
C VAL A 117 3.08 -1.49 -9.11
N TYR A 118 2.24 -1.60 -10.13
CA TYR A 118 1.59 -2.84 -10.49
C TYR A 118 2.12 -3.35 -11.82
N ILE A 119 2.90 -4.42 -11.78
CA ILE A 119 3.59 -5.03 -12.92
C ILE A 119 2.91 -6.35 -13.24
N MET A 120 2.49 -6.54 -14.49
CA MET A 120 1.80 -7.76 -14.92
C MET A 120 2.31 -8.22 -16.27
N GLY A 121 2.62 -9.51 -16.38
CA GLY A 121 2.93 -10.18 -17.64
C GLY A 121 1.82 -11.16 -18.00
N THR A 122 1.26 -11.05 -19.21
CA THR A 122 0.27 -12.01 -19.72
C THR A 122 0.65 -12.53 -21.10
N HIS A 123 0.33 -13.78 -21.38
CA HIS A 123 0.41 -14.34 -22.72
C HIS A 123 -0.92 -14.95 -23.15
N LYS A 124 -1.10 -15.06 -24.47
CA LYS A 124 -2.26 -15.70 -25.09
C LYS A 124 -1.93 -17.15 -25.37
N GLU A 125 -2.68 -18.07 -24.78
CA GLU A 125 -2.60 -19.49 -25.08
C GLU A 125 -3.86 -19.92 -25.85
N THR A 126 -3.67 -20.61 -26.99
CA THR A 126 -4.79 -21.19 -27.74
C THR A 126 -5.03 -22.62 -27.30
N VAL A 127 -6.09 -22.86 -26.55
CA VAL A 127 -6.49 -24.18 -26.08
C VAL A 127 -7.55 -24.75 -27.02
N LYS A 128 -7.34 -25.96 -27.53
CA LYS A 128 -8.34 -26.68 -28.33
C LYS A 128 -9.23 -27.50 -27.40
N LYS A 129 -10.50 -27.12 -27.28
CA LYS A 129 -11.51 -27.85 -26.50
C LYS A 129 -12.54 -28.46 -27.45
N GLY A 130 -12.33 -29.73 -27.81
CA GLY A 130 -13.10 -30.42 -28.85
C GLY A 130 -12.81 -29.83 -30.24
N ASP A 131 -13.84 -29.50 -31.02
CA ASP A 131 -13.69 -28.87 -32.35
C ASP A 131 -13.46 -27.35 -32.31
N LYS A 132 -13.57 -26.72 -31.12
CA LYS A 132 -13.40 -25.27 -30.98
C LYS A 132 -12.01 -24.92 -30.46
N LYS A 133 -11.41 -23.89 -31.06
CA LYS A 133 -10.19 -23.24 -30.56
C LYS A 133 -10.58 -22.01 -29.75
N GLU A 134 -10.17 -21.95 -28.50
CA GLU A 134 -10.39 -20.81 -27.61
C GLU A 134 -9.03 -20.18 -27.28
N THR A 135 -8.96 -18.86 -27.29
CA THR A 135 -7.75 -18.13 -26.89
C THR A 135 -7.94 -17.62 -25.46
N GLN A 136 -7.12 -18.10 -24.53
CA GLN A 136 -7.14 -17.71 -23.14
C GLN A 136 -5.98 -16.75 -22.83
N ASP A 137 -6.27 -15.65 -22.12
CA ASP A 137 -5.24 -14.79 -21.55
C ASP A 137 -4.80 -15.36 -20.20
N ILE A 138 -3.54 -15.79 -20.11
CA ILE A 138 -2.95 -16.37 -18.90
C ILE A 138 -1.98 -15.35 -18.29
N THR A 139 -2.06 -15.19 -16.98
CA THR A 139 -1.12 -14.34 -16.22
C THR A 139 0.09 -15.15 -15.82
N ASP A 140 1.26 -14.74 -16.30
CA ASP A 140 2.54 -15.40 -15.99
C ASP A 140 3.06 -14.95 -14.64
N PHE A 141 3.12 -13.63 -14.43
CA PHE A 141 3.60 -13.02 -13.20
C PHE A 141 2.82 -11.75 -12.91
N ARG A 142 2.77 -11.39 -11.63
CA ARG A 142 2.08 -10.20 -11.13
C ARG A 142 2.72 -9.71 -9.84
N LEU A 143 3.17 -8.47 -9.87
CA LEU A 143 3.83 -7.82 -8.73
C LEU A 143 3.05 -6.56 -8.39
N ALA A 144 2.64 -6.44 -7.13
CA ALA A 144 2.17 -5.19 -6.56
C ALA A 144 3.20 -4.71 -5.53
N ILE A 145 3.86 -3.59 -5.81
CA ILE A 145 4.91 -3.02 -4.96
C ILE A 145 4.42 -1.69 -4.40
N ASN A 146 4.38 -1.55 -3.08
CA ASN A 146 3.90 -0.35 -2.42
C ASN A 146 4.97 0.76 -2.46
N LEU A 147 4.57 1.98 -2.83
CA LEU A 147 5.43 3.17 -2.89
C LEU A 147 5.20 4.17 -1.74
N ARG A 148 4.29 3.89 -0.81
CA ARG A 148 3.93 4.79 0.29
C ARG A 148 5.13 5.28 1.09
N ARG A 149 6.13 4.43 1.33
CA ARG A 149 7.31 4.82 2.12
C ARG A 149 8.15 5.93 1.47
N TYR A 150 8.10 6.05 0.14
CA TYR A 150 8.96 6.96 -0.62
C TYR A 150 8.39 8.39 -0.75
N ILE A 151 7.10 8.58 -0.46
CA ILE A 151 6.46 9.90 -0.44
C ILE A 151 6.65 10.63 0.90
N HIS A 152 7.18 9.94 1.91
CA HIS A 152 7.52 10.50 3.22
C HIS A 152 8.99 10.87 3.28
N TYR A 153 9.30 12.08 3.72
CA TYR A 153 10.69 12.53 3.87
C TYR A 153 11.45 11.60 4.84
N ASN A 154 12.71 11.30 4.53
CA ASN A 154 13.55 10.36 5.30
C ASN A 154 12.94 8.98 5.58
N PHE A 155 11.95 8.54 4.79
CA PHE A 155 11.22 7.28 5.01
C PHE A 155 10.48 7.21 6.35
N ASP A 156 10.15 8.35 6.94
CA ASP A 156 9.40 8.45 8.20
C ASP A 156 7.91 8.66 7.93
N GLU A 157 7.10 7.61 8.15
CA GLU A 157 5.65 7.66 7.92
C GLU A 157 4.91 8.70 8.78
N THR A 158 5.53 9.18 9.86
CA THR A 158 4.97 10.23 10.71
C THR A 158 5.23 11.63 10.15
N ASP A 159 6.22 11.77 9.27
CA ASP A 159 6.57 13.04 8.66
C ASP A 159 5.57 13.37 7.53
N THR A 160 4.82 14.44 7.74
CA THR A 160 3.82 14.97 6.80
C THR A 160 4.21 16.35 6.27
N SER A 161 5.46 16.78 6.48
CA SER A 161 5.95 18.11 6.12
C SER A 161 5.94 18.40 4.61
N THR A 162 6.06 17.36 3.78
CA THR A 162 6.03 17.48 2.31
C THR A 162 4.63 17.65 1.75
N MET A 163 3.61 17.30 2.54
CA MET A 163 2.22 17.35 2.13
C MET A 163 1.72 18.80 2.06
N SER A 164 1.06 19.16 0.96
CA SER A 164 0.45 20.48 0.80
C SER A 164 -1.05 20.37 0.49
N LEU A 165 -1.85 21.21 1.14
CA LEU A 165 -3.29 21.24 0.95
C LEU A 165 -3.66 22.39 0.01
N VAL A 166 -4.15 22.05 -1.17
CA VAL A 166 -4.47 22.98 -2.25
C VAL A 166 -5.99 23.02 -2.48
N THR A 167 -6.54 24.23 -2.59
CA THR A 167 -7.94 24.42 -3.00
C THR A 167 -8.05 24.73 -4.49
N ALA A 168 -9.20 24.40 -5.09
CA ALA A 168 -9.42 24.55 -6.52
C ALA A 168 -9.38 26.02 -6.96
N SER A 169 -8.45 26.37 -7.85
CA SER A 169 -8.32 27.70 -8.46
C SER A 169 -9.58 28.10 -9.20
N ASN A 170 -9.86 29.38 -9.38
CA ASN A 170 -11.15 29.84 -9.93
C ASN A 170 -11.40 29.41 -11.40
N GLY A 171 -10.33 29.28 -12.19
CA GLY A 171 -10.39 28.78 -13.57
C GLY A 171 -10.66 27.28 -13.68
N GLU A 172 -10.38 26.50 -12.63
CA GLU A 172 -10.51 25.06 -12.66
C GLU A 172 -11.98 24.60 -12.75
N LYS A 173 -12.28 23.70 -13.69
CA LYS A 173 -13.58 23.04 -13.78
C LYS A 173 -13.68 21.93 -12.72
N THR A 174 -14.36 22.21 -11.61
CA THR A 174 -14.61 21.22 -10.56
C THR A 174 -16.05 21.28 -10.02
N HIS A 175 -16.43 20.33 -9.18
CA HIS A 175 -17.70 20.37 -8.46
C HIS A 175 -17.58 21.34 -7.28
N ARG A 176 -18.30 22.48 -7.36
CA ARG A 176 -18.24 23.58 -6.37
C ARG A 176 -19.56 23.71 -5.58
N GLY A 177 -20.14 22.58 -5.16
CA GLY A 177 -21.54 22.51 -4.70
C GLY A 177 -22.53 22.39 -5.86
N THR A 178 -22.10 21.80 -6.96
CA THR A 178 -22.85 21.66 -8.22
C THR A 178 -22.93 20.21 -8.66
N ILE A 179 -24.00 19.86 -9.37
CA ILE A 179 -24.21 18.50 -9.91
C ILE A 179 -23.15 18.20 -10.97
N LEU A 180 -22.92 19.17 -11.87
CA LEU A 180 -21.92 19.13 -12.93
C LEU A 180 -20.70 19.99 -12.55
N LYS A 181 -19.53 19.68 -13.13
CA LYS A 181 -18.30 20.46 -12.96
C LYS A 181 -18.48 21.84 -13.58
N LYS A 182 -18.13 22.89 -12.83
CA LYS A 182 -18.22 24.29 -13.27
C LYS A 182 -16.99 25.08 -12.78
N ARG A 183 -16.65 26.14 -13.52
CA ARG A 183 -15.67 27.15 -13.08
C ARG A 183 -16.30 28.05 -12.03
N ALA A 184 -15.49 28.87 -11.37
CA ALA A 184 -16.01 29.92 -10.50
C ALA A 184 -16.97 30.85 -11.27
N PRO A 185 -18.01 31.40 -10.62
CA PRO A 185 -18.92 32.32 -11.27
C PRO A 185 -18.16 33.52 -11.82
N GLY A 186 -18.47 33.92 -13.06
CA GLY A 186 -17.80 35.03 -13.75
C GLY A 186 -16.54 34.65 -14.55
N VAL A 187 -15.99 33.44 -14.38
CA VAL A 187 -14.76 33.02 -15.08
C VAL A 187 -15.10 32.21 -16.34
N LYS A 188 -14.82 32.81 -17.51
CA LYS A 188 -15.06 32.18 -18.83
C LYS A 188 -13.81 31.56 -19.46
N GLN A 189 -12.62 32.03 -19.11
CA GLN A 189 -11.31 31.56 -19.63
C GLN A 189 -10.34 31.25 -18.48
N ASP A 190 -9.25 30.53 -18.75
CA ASP A 190 -8.23 30.17 -17.73
C ASP A 190 -7.27 31.34 -17.39
N ILE A 191 -7.56 32.54 -17.89
CA ILE A 191 -6.72 33.72 -17.67
C ILE A 191 -7.24 34.44 -16.42
N GLU A 192 -6.45 34.38 -15.35
CA GLU A 192 -6.73 34.96 -14.03
C GLU A 192 -6.57 36.49 -13.99
N VAL A 193 -7.07 37.20 -15.00
CA VAL A 193 -7.04 38.68 -15.00
C VAL A 193 -8.28 39.19 -14.27
N GLY A 194 -8.12 39.52 -12.98
CA GLY A 194 -9.08 40.31 -12.21
C GLY A 194 -10.21 39.55 -11.48
N SER A 195 -10.12 38.23 -11.31
CA SER A 195 -11.11 37.48 -10.52
C SER A 195 -10.79 37.56 -9.02
N ALA A 196 -11.82 37.60 -8.16
CA ALA A 196 -11.70 37.53 -6.70
C ALA A 196 -10.78 36.37 -6.24
N ALA A 197 -10.16 36.48 -5.06
CA ALA A 197 -9.28 35.43 -4.54
C ALA A 197 -9.97 34.05 -4.53
N ALA A 198 -9.21 32.98 -4.79
CA ALA A 198 -9.73 31.62 -4.73
C ALA A 198 -10.25 31.33 -3.31
N PRO A 199 -11.45 30.72 -3.15
CA PRO A 199 -12.01 30.50 -1.83
C PRO A 199 -11.11 29.59 -0.99
N THR A 200 -10.94 29.98 0.27
CA THR A 200 -10.18 29.21 1.26
C THR A 200 -10.87 27.89 1.62
N LEU A 201 -10.14 26.97 2.27
CA LEU A 201 -10.73 25.73 2.77
C LEU A 201 -11.89 25.99 3.73
N THR A 202 -11.70 26.93 4.66
CA THR A 202 -12.70 27.35 5.64
C THR A 202 -13.97 27.82 4.95
N GLU A 203 -13.85 28.66 3.90
CA GLU A 203 -15.01 29.09 3.11
C GLU A 203 -15.74 27.91 2.45
N TRP A 204 -15.01 26.92 1.92
CA TRP A 204 -15.65 25.74 1.33
C TRP A 204 -16.39 24.90 2.37
N CYS A 205 -15.84 24.75 3.57
CA CYS A 205 -16.51 24.08 4.69
C CYS A 205 -17.79 24.82 5.08
N HIS A 206 -17.73 26.16 5.23
CA HIS A 206 -18.93 26.97 5.48
C HIS A 206 -19.98 26.83 4.38
N ARG A 207 -19.58 26.87 3.10
CA ARG A 207 -20.49 26.68 1.95
C ARG A 207 -21.08 25.27 1.89
N TYR A 208 -20.37 24.27 2.37
CA TYR A 208 -20.87 22.90 2.48
C TYR A 208 -21.96 22.83 3.55
N CYS A 209 -21.67 23.26 4.78
CA CYS A 209 -22.60 23.22 5.92
C CYS A 209 -23.83 24.11 5.69
N ALA A 210 -23.66 25.29 5.10
CA ALA A 210 -24.76 26.23 4.81
C ALA A 210 -25.70 25.79 3.68
N SER A 211 -25.33 24.76 2.90
CA SER A 211 -26.15 24.28 1.79
C SER A 211 -27.42 23.59 2.31
N PRO A 212 -28.64 24.00 1.90
CA PRO A 212 -29.90 23.46 2.42
C PRO A 212 -30.24 22.05 1.86
N ARG A 213 -29.34 21.44 1.10
CA ARG A 213 -29.59 20.15 0.43
C ARG A 213 -29.25 19.01 1.37
N ALA A 214 -30.17 18.04 1.47
CA ALA A 214 -29.97 16.84 2.29
C ALA A 214 -28.89 15.89 1.73
N LEU A 215 -28.67 15.88 0.41
CA LEU A 215 -27.69 15.02 -0.23
C LEU A 215 -26.48 15.85 -0.68
N ARG A 216 -25.41 15.78 0.11
CA ARG A 216 -24.14 16.44 -0.19
C ARG A 216 -23.00 15.44 -0.06
N ILE A 217 -21.95 15.64 -0.86
CA ILE A 217 -20.70 14.89 -0.78
C ILE A 217 -19.55 15.88 -0.87
N PHE A 218 -18.64 15.83 0.10
CA PHE A 218 -17.38 16.56 0.10
C PHE A 218 -16.24 15.58 -0.17
N ARG A 219 -15.54 15.73 -1.29
CA ARG A 219 -14.44 14.88 -1.71
C ARG A 219 -13.12 15.57 -1.45
N LEU A 220 -12.30 14.96 -0.60
CA LEU A 220 -10.87 15.23 -0.49
C LEU A 220 -10.14 14.29 -1.45
N ARG A 221 -9.35 14.84 -2.37
CA ARG A 221 -8.53 14.04 -3.29
C ARG A 221 -7.08 14.09 -2.86
N ARG A 222 -6.53 12.95 -2.46
CA ARG A 222 -5.10 12.75 -2.23
C ARG A 222 -4.44 12.41 -3.56
N GLN A 223 -3.44 13.16 -3.96
CA GLN A 223 -2.76 13.00 -5.23
C GLN A 223 -1.26 12.92 -4.99
N VAL A 224 -0.63 11.90 -5.56
CA VAL A 224 0.83 11.82 -5.65
C VAL A 224 1.27 12.67 -6.85
N THR A 225 2.16 13.62 -6.62
CA THR A 225 2.68 14.54 -7.64
C THR A 225 4.17 14.29 -7.89
N GLY A 226 4.67 14.64 -9.07
CA GLY A 226 6.10 14.56 -9.38
C GLY A 226 6.68 13.18 -9.64
N LEU A 227 5.90 12.10 -9.59
CA LEU A 227 6.36 10.77 -10.01
C LEU A 227 6.39 10.67 -11.54
N ASP A 228 7.55 10.39 -12.12
CA ASP A 228 7.67 10.11 -13.55
C ASP A 228 7.26 8.66 -13.86
N GLU A 229 5.95 8.44 -13.90
CA GLU A 229 5.34 7.14 -14.22
C GLU A 229 5.78 6.60 -15.59
N THR A 230 6.08 7.46 -16.55
CA THR A 230 6.44 7.04 -17.91
C THR A 230 7.89 6.56 -17.95
N HIS A 231 8.81 7.31 -17.34
CA HIS A 231 10.20 6.89 -17.20
C HIS A 231 10.30 5.56 -16.47
N LEU A 232 9.67 5.46 -15.29
CA LEU A 232 9.73 4.25 -14.47
C LEU A 232 9.10 3.04 -15.19
N ARG A 233 7.98 3.24 -15.89
CA ARG A 233 7.36 2.20 -16.74
C ARG A 233 8.34 1.68 -17.78
N ASN A 234 8.98 2.56 -18.54
CA ASN A 234 9.88 2.18 -19.62
C ASN A 234 11.10 1.40 -19.10
N ARG A 235 11.65 1.80 -17.93
CA ARG A 235 12.79 1.09 -17.30
C ARG A 235 12.39 -0.32 -16.85
N ILE A 236 11.24 -0.47 -16.20
CA ILE A 236 10.70 -1.77 -15.77
C ILE A 236 10.41 -2.67 -16.99
N GLU A 237 9.75 -2.14 -18.02
CA GLU A 237 9.48 -2.89 -19.24
C GLU A 237 10.77 -3.34 -19.92
N GLY A 238 11.78 -2.48 -20.03
CA GLY A 238 13.10 -2.83 -20.55
C GLY A 238 13.79 -3.95 -19.77
N LEU A 239 13.72 -3.89 -18.43
CA LEU A 239 14.25 -4.93 -17.55
C LEU A 239 13.57 -6.29 -17.81
N ILE A 240 12.25 -6.31 -17.88
CA ILE A 240 11.47 -7.55 -18.11
C ILE A 240 11.73 -8.08 -19.53
N ARG A 241 11.86 -7.21 -20.53
CA ARG A 241 12.23 -7.64 -21.90
C ARG A 241 13.63 -8.27 -21.94
N SER A 242 14.56 -7.79 -21.12
CA SER A 242 15.91 -8.37 -21.01
C SER A 242 15.94 -9.79 -20.45
N THR A 243 14.86 -10.27 -19.83
CA THR A 243 14.73 -11.67 -19.37
C THR A 243 14.23 -12.62 -20.46
N ASN A 244 14.16 -12.16 -21.73
CA ASN A 244 13.56 -12.87 -22.87
C ASN A 244 12.05 -13.12 -22.75
N TYR A 245 11.34 -12.36 -21.92
CA TYR A 245 9.88 -12.42 -21.86
C TYR A 245 9.25 -11.87 -23.15
N ARG A 246 8.41 -12.68 -23.81
CA ARG A 246 7.76 -12.35 -25.09
C ARG A 246 6.27 -12.00 -24.98
N GLY A 247 5.68 -12.08 -23.79
CA GLY A 247 4.28 -11.76 -23.55
C GLY A 247 3.97 -10.25 -23.56
N ASP A 248 2.71 -9.92 -23.31
CA ASP A 248 2.23 -8.56 -23.06
C ASP A 248 2.65 -8.13 -21.65
N ILE A 249 3.28 -6.97 -21.53
CA ILE A 249 3.71 -6.41 -20.25
C ILE A 249 2.86 -5.17 -19.99
N ARG A 250 2.29 -5.09 -18.80
CA ARG A 250 1.51 -3.93 -18.35
C ARG A 250 2.03 -3.46 -17.01
N VAL A 251 2.60 -2.25 -17.00
CA VAL A 251 2.98 -1.55 -15.76
C VAL A 251 2.00 -0.40 -15.54
N THR A 252 1.30 -0.43 -14.41
CA THR A 252 0.31 0.59 -14.02
C THR A 252 0.62 1.12 -12.63
N PHE A 253 0.18 2.35 -12.34
CA PHE A 253 0.42 3.03 -11.06
C PHE A 253 -0.91 3.33 -10.36
N PRO A 254 -1.69 2.32 -9.96
CA PRO A 254 -2.89 2.56 -9.16
C PRO A 254 -2.52 3.23 -7.83
N VAL A 255 -3.39 4.13 -7.37
CA VAL A 255 -3.27 4.80 -6.06
C VAL A 255 -4.45 4.36 -5.22
N GLU A 256 -4.18 3.61 -4.16
CA GLU A 256 -5.22 3.22 -3.22
C GLU A 256 -5.53 4.36 -2.26
N GLU A 257 -6.78 4.37 -1.81
CA GLU A 257 -7.36 5.39 -0.96
C GLU A 257 -7.14 6.83 -1.50
N ARG A 258 -7.05 6.99 -2.82
CA ARG A 258 -6.89 8.28 -3.49
C ARG A 258 -7.92 9.32 -3.03
N ASN A 259 -9.15 8.90 -2.72
CA ASN A 259 -10.24 9.83 -2.41
C ASN A 259 -10.87 9.50 -1.07
N ILE A 260 -11.28 10.55 -0.38
CA ILE A 260 -12.13 10.43 0.80
C ILE A 260 -13.42 11.20 0.49
N ASP A 261 -14.51 10.46 0.37
CA ASP A 261 -15.83 11.00 0.10
C ASP A 261 -16.58 11.11 1.43
N ILE A 262 -16.73 12.34 1.93
CA ILE A 262 -17.48 12.66 3.13
C ILE A 262 -18.94 12.89 2.73
N TYR A 263 -19.81 11.95 3.11
CA TYR A 263 -21.25 12.01 2.85
C TYR A 263 -21.99 12.67 4.00
N THR A 264 -23.04 13.43 3.69
CA THR A 264 -24.00 13.85 4.72
C THR A 264 -24.67 12.63 5.38
N SER A 265 -24.87 12.70 6.68
CA SER A 265 -25.51 11.69 7.53
C SER A 265 -27.03 11.57 7.29
N THR A 266 -27.40 11.14 6.09
CA THR A 266 -28.80 10.83 5.75
C THR A 266 -29.02 9.34 5.60
N ARG A 267 -30.25 8.88 5.90
CA ARG A 267 -30.63 7.48 5.67
C ARG A 267 -30.48 7.07 4.21
N ILE A 268 -30.70 8.00 3.27
CA ILE A 268 -30.52 7.78 1.83
C ILE A 268 -29.05 7.49 1.50
N ASN A 269 -28.11 8.28 2.04
CA ASN A 269 -26.68 8.03 1.88
C ASN A 269 -26.26 6.71 2.53
N ALA A 270 -26.76 6.41 3.73
CA ALA A 270 -26.48 5.14 4.41
C ALA A 270 -27.00 3.92 3.63
N LEU A 271 -28.19 4.03 3.00
CA LEU A 271 -28.78 2.94 2.22
C LEU A 271 -28.04 2.70 0.92
N ARG A 272 -27.67 3.75 0.17
CA ARG A 272 -26.97 3.58 -1.12
C ARG A 272 -25.54 3.06 -0.98
N LEU A 273 -24.93 3.19 0.20
CA LEU A 273 -23.61 2.63 0.50
C LEU A 273 -23.67 1.13 0.84
N LYS A 274 -24.84 0.59 1.20
CA LYS A 274 -25.02 -0.84 1.49
C LYS A 274 -25.09 -1.65 0.20
N ARG A 275 -24.13 -2.58 0.03
CA ARG A 275 -24.03 -3.44 -1.17
C ARG A 275 -25.31 -4.23 -1.47
N TRP A 276 -25.98 -4.77 -0.46
CA TRP A 276 -27.22 -5.53 -0.65
C TRP A 276 -28.38 -4.67 -1.16
N VAL A 277 -28.46 -3.41 -0.73
CA VAL A 277 -29.47 -2.46 -1.21
C VAL A 277 -29.24 -2.18 -2.69
N CYS A 278 -27.97 -1.97 -3.08
CA CYS A 278 -27.61 -1.80 -4.49
C CYS A 278 -28.07 -2.99 -5.32
N TRP A 279 -27.81 -4.21 -4.85
CA TRP A 279 -28.26 -5.44 -5.50
C TRP A 279 -29.77 -5.54 -5.62
N LEU A 280 -30.52 -5.19 -4.56
CA LEU A 280 -31.98 -5.13 -4.61
C LEU A 280 -32.48 -4.17 -5.70
N PHE A 281 -31.86 -2.98 -5.82
CA PHE A 281 -32.21 -2.00 -6.85
C PHE A 281 -31.88 -2.47 -8.28
N TYR A 282 -30.81 -3.27 -8.44
CA TYR A 282 -30.50 -3.90 -9.73
C TYR A 282 -31.50 -5.00 -10.08
N LEU A 283 -31.86 -5.87 -9.12
CA LEU A 283 -32.83 -6.96 -9.34
C LEU A 283 -34.26 -6.47 -9.61
N THR A 284 -34.66 -5.38 -8.95
CA THR A 284 -36.00 -4.78 -9.10
C THR A 284 -36.09 -3.77 -10.24
N PHE A 285 -35.01 -3.55 -11.01
CA PHE A 285 -34.89 -2.51 -12.04
C PHE A 285 -35.14 -1.07 -11.56
N LEU A 286 -35.28 -0.83 -10.25
CA LEU A 286 -35.50 0.50 -9.67
C LEU A 286 -34.32 1.45 -9.89
N TRP A 287 -33.13 0.92 -10.21
CA TRP A 287 -31.96 1.71 -10.53
C TRP A 287 -32.21 2.71 -11.67
N ILE A 288 -33.11 2.42 -12.63
CA ILE A 288 -33.44 3.32 -13.75
C ILE A 288 -33.97 4.67 -13.28
N PHE A 289 -34.73 4.69 -12.18
CA PHE A 289 -35.29 5.93 -11.61
C PHE A 289 -34.42 6.50 -10.50
N SER A 290 -33.89 5.65 -9.62
CA SER A 290 -33.13 6.13 -8.47
C SER A 290 -31.78 6.71 -8.86
N TRP A 291 -31.11 6.23 -9.91
CA TRP A 291 -29.85 6.80 -10.40
C TRP A 291 -30.00 8.26 -10.85
N PRO A 292 -30.87 8.59 -11.82
CA PRO A 292 -31.06 9.98 -12.25
C PRO A 292 -31.48 10.88 -11.08
N ILE A 293 -32.40 10.43 -10.23
CA ILE A 293 -32.87 11.21 -9.07
C ILE A 293 -31.71 11.50 -8.12
N LEU A 294 -30.92 10.49 -7.73
CA LEU A 294 -29.78 10.70 -6.83
C LEU A 294 -28.69 11.55 -7.47
N PHE A 295 -28.45 11.38 -8.77
CA PHE A 295 -27.50 12.18 -9.51
C PHE A 295 -27.87 13.67 -9.48
N PHE A 296 -29.13 14.01 -9.79
CA PHE A 296 -29.59 15.41 -9.79
C PHE A 296 -29.82 15.98 -8.38
N ALA A 297 -30.13 15.14 -7.39
CA ALA A 297 -30.33 15.58 -6.02
C ALA A 297 -29.02 15.81 -5.26
N THR A 298 -27.94 15.08 -5.62
CA THR A 298 -26.67 15.13 -4.89
C THR A 298 -25.83 16.34 -5.29
N LYS A 299 -25.49 17.19 -4.31
CA LYS A 299 -24.50 18.26 -4.48
C LYS A 299 -23.10 17.74 -4.19
N ARG A 300 -22.18 18.00 -5.12
CA ARG A 300 -20.80 17.52 -5.06
C ARG A 300 -19.86 18.71 -4.81
N TYR A 301 -18.92 18.54 -3.89
CA TYR A 301 -17.81 19.45 -3.60
C TYR A 301 -16.50 18.68 -3.77
N ALA A 302 -15.77 18.91 -4.86
CA ALA A 302 -14.48 18.28 -5.15
C ALA A 302 -13.40 19.37 -5.29
N VAL A 303 -13.33 20.22 -4.28
CA VAL A 303 -12.59 21.49 -4.32
C VAL A 303 -11.25 21.42 -3.59
N VAL A 304 -10.96 20.33 -2.87
CA VAL A 304 -9.76 20.20 -2.04
C VAL A 304 -8.89 19.05 -2.52
N ARG A 305 -7.61 19.31 -2.65
CA ARG A 305 -6.59 18.34 -3.03
C ARG A 305 -5.46 18.34 -2.01
N ALA A 306 -5.09 17.16 -1.56
CA ALA A 306 -3.91 16.93 -0.75
C ALA A 306 -2.80 16.43 -1.67
N GLU A 307 -1.81 17.25 -1.94
CA GLU A 307 -0.68 16.91 -2.80
C GLU A 307 0.45 16.30 -1.97
N TRP A 308 0.88 15.11 -2.39
CA TRP A 308 1.96 14.34 -1.81
C TRP A 308 3.08 14.23 -2.85
N PRO A 309 4.08 15.13 -2.80
CA PRO A 309 5.13 15.16 -3.81
C PRO A 309 6.07 13.97 -3.63
N PHE A 310 6.22 13.17 -4.68
CA PHE A 310 7.35 12.25 -4.86
C PHE A 310 8.59 13.04 -5.28
N SER A 311 8.40 14.03 -6.16
CA SER A 311 9.35 15.09 -6.45
C SER A 311 8.64 16.44 -6.52
N SER A 312 9.35 17.50 -6.15
CA SER A 312 8.94 18.88 -6.35
C SER A 312 9.92 19.59 -7.27
N VAL A 313 9.46 20.59 -8.01
CA VAL A 313 10.33 21.43 -8.85
C VAL A 313 10.67 22.67 -8.04
N ASP A 314 11.95 22.90 -7.81
CA ASP A 314 12.44 24.10 -7.13
C ASP A 314 12.30 25.34 -8.02
N GLU A 315 12.45 26.54 -7.45
CA GLU A 315 12.35 27.82 -8.18
C GLU A 315 13.30 27.90 -9.39
N HIS A 316 14.40 27.16 -9.33
CA HIS A 316 15.41 27.06 -10.38
C HIS A 316 15.09 26.01 -11.46
N GLY A 317 13.93 25.35 -11.39
CA GLY A 317 13.53 24.29 -12.33
C GLY A 317 14.14 22.92 -12.03
N ASN A 318 14.89 22.77 -10.94
CA ASN A 318 15.52 21.51 -10.56
C ASN A 318 14.53 20.60 -9.82
N LYS A 319 14.49 19.32 -10.18
CA LYS A 319 13.69 18.32 -9.45
C LYS A 319 14.35 17.99 -8.11
N ARG A 320 13.65 18.26 -7.02
CA ARG A 320 13.99 17.84 -5.66
C ARG A 320 13.13 16.64 -5.28
N TYR A 321 13.74 15.49 -5.04
CA TYR A 321 13.04 14.28 -4.64
C TYR A 321 12.79 14.27 -3.12
N THR A 322 11.68 13.68 -2.71
CA THR A 322 11.35 13.55 -1.28
C THR A 322 12.24 12.54 -0.57
N THR A 323 12.55 11.42 -1.22
CA THR A 323 13.47 10.39 -0.69
C THR A 323 14.48 9.95 -1.72
N VAL A 324 13.98 9.32 -2.80
CA VAL A 324 14.79 8.73 -3.87
C VAL A 324 14.24 9.17 -5.22
N SER A 325 15.11 9.24 -6.21
CA SER A 325 14.68 9.38 -7.60
C SER A 325 14.08 8.08 -8.13
N GLU A 326 13.30 8.16 -9.21
CA GLU A 326 12.75 6.99 -9.89
C GLU A 326 13.86 6.03 -10.38
N GLU A 327 15.01 6.58 -10.81
CA GLU A 327 16.15 5.77 -11.24
C GLU A 327 16.81 5.06 -10.06
N GLN A 328 17.03 5.75 -8.94
CA GLN A 328 17.57 5.12 -7.72
C GLN A 328 16.63 4.05 -7.18
N TRP A 329 15.32 4.31 -7.19
CA TRP A 329 14.32 3.32 -6.80
C TRP A 329 14.38 2.09 -7.71
N PHE A 330 14.48 2.29 -9.02
CA PHE A 330 14.62 1.21 -9.99
C PHE A 330 15.92 0.43 -9.76
N GLU A 331 17.06 1.11 -9.57
CA GLU A 331 18.35 0.48 -9.33
C GLU A 331 18.36 -0.38 -8.06
N MET A 332 17.68 0.08 -7.01
CA MET A 332 17.52 -0.64 -5.75
C MET A 332 16.73 -1.94 -5.92
N TRP A 333 15.68 -1.94 -6.75
CA TRP A 333 14.75 -3.07 -6.84
C TRP A 333 14.83 -3.90 -8.12
N GLN A 334 15.61 -3.49 -9.13
CA GLN A 334 15.68 -4.18 -10.43
C GLN A 334 16.06 -5.67 -10.30
N VAL A 335 16.96 -6.01 -9.38
CA VAL A 335 17.38 -7.41 -9.16
C VAL A 335 16.22 -8.23 -8.58
N ALA A 336 15.51 -7.67 -7.59
CA ALA A 336 14.34 -8.30 -7.00
C ALA A 336 13.22 -8.51 -8.03
N ILE A 337 12.88 -7.45 -8.79
CA ILE A 337 11.84 -7.51 -9.84
C ILE A 337 12.20 -8.59 -10.86
N ARG A 338 13.45 -8.61 -11.33
CA ARG A 338 13.92 -9.62 -12.30
C ARG A 338 13.75 -11.04 -11.78
N ARG A 339 14.18 -11.31 -10.55
CA ARG A 339 14.07 -12.64 -9.92
C ARG A 339 12.61 -13.04 -9.71
N LEU A 340 11.78 -12.15 -9.19
CA LEU A 340 10.35 -12.42 -8.97
C LEU A 340 9.58 -12.69 -10.27
N VAL A 341 9.95 -12.02 -11.37
CA VAL A 341 9.41 -12.28 -12.70
C VAL A 341 9.81 -13.66 -13.21
N LEU A 342 11.08 -14.06 -13.05
CA LEU A 342 11.56 -15.40 -13.42
C LEU A 342 10.90 -16.49 -12.58
N ASP A 343 10.66 -16.23 -11.30
CA ASP A 343 9.95 -17.12 -10.36
C ASP A 343 8.44 -17.22 -10.66
N ARG A 344 7.92 -16.44 -11.62
CA ARG A 344 6.50 -16.33 -11.95
C ARG A 344 5.63 -15.98 -10.73
N PHE A 345 6.17 -15.12 -9.86
CA PHE A 345 5.47 -14.75 -8.64
C PHE A 345 4.18 -13.96 -8.94
N GLN A 346 3.14 -14.21 -8.15
CA GLN A 346 1.84 -13.54 -8.26
C GLN A 346 1.36 -13.08 -6.89
N GLY A 347 1.42 -11.78 -6.62
CA GLY A 347 1.00 -11.25 -5.32
C GLY A 347 1.56 -9.88 -5.01
N GLU A 348 1.45 -9.52 -3.74
CA GLU A 348 2.12 -8.35 -3.19
C GLU A 348 3.60 -8.66 -2.92
N ALA A 349 4.48 -7.81 -3.45
CA ALA A 349 5.91 -7.90 -3.22
C ALA A 349 6.30 -6.83 -2.17
N SER A 350 6.32 -7.24 -0.90
CA SER A 350 6.78 -6.38 0.18
C SER A 350 8.28 -6.08 0.05
N GLU A 351 8.74 -4.94 0.59
CA GLU A 351 10.16 -4.60 0.56
C GLU A 351 11.04 -5.66 1.24
N GLU A 352 10.55 -6.25 2.33
CA GLU A 352 11.22 -7.35 3.04
C GLU A 352 11.39 -8.57 2.15
N MET A 353 10.33 -8.95 1.41
CA MET A 353 10.38 -10.05 0.46
C MET A 353 11.37 -9.75 -0.67
N MET A 354 11.33 -8.54 -1.23
CA MET A 354 12.24 -8.13 -2.30
C MET A 354 13.70 -8.14 -1.83
N ARG A 355 14.00 -7.64 -0.62
CA ARG A 355 15.33 -7.72 0.00
C ARG A 355 15.77 -9.18 0.19
N GLY A 356 14.88 -10.03 0.69
CA GLY A 356 15.16 -11.46 0.87
C GLY A 356 15.48 -12.17 -0.46
N VAL A 357 14.74 -11.85 -1.53
CA VAL A 357 14.99 -12.39 -2.87
C VAL A 357 16.32 -11.91 -3.44
N MET A 358 16.76 -10.68 -3.15
CA MET A 358 18.08 -10.17 -3.56
C MET A 358 19.24 -10.86 -2.84
N GLN A 359 19.06 -11.23 -1.57
CA GLN A 359 20.08 -11.90 -0.76
C GLN A 359 20.25 -13.39 -1.09
N ARG A 360 19.31 -14.00 -1.84
CA ARG A 360 19.48 -15.37 -2.30
C ARG A 360 20.78 -15.49 -3.10
N PRO A 361 21.61 -16.53 -2.85
CA PRO A 361 22.77 -16.82 -3.68
C PRO A 361 22.29 -16.92 -5.13
N GLU A 362 23.10 -16.41 -6.08
CA GLU A 362 22.71 -16.46 -7.49
C GLU A 362 22.34 -17.89 -7.86
N ASP A 363 21.12 -18.09 -8.37
CA ASP A 363 20.80 -19.33 -9.06
C ASP A 363 21.86 -19.56 -10.15
N PRO A 364 22.36 -20.80 -10.32
CA PRO A 364 23.31 -21.09 -11.37
C PRO A 364 22.80 -20.53 -12.68
N ARG A 365 23.64 -19.69 -13.28
CA ARG A 365 23.45 -18.89 -14.50
C ARG A 365 22.30 -19.41 -15.37
N THR A 366 21.37 -18.52 -15.70
CA THR A 366 20.39 -18.72 -16.79
C THR A 366 21.04 -19.44 -17.98
N PRO A 367 20.55 -20.62 -18.40
CA PRO A 367 21.09 -21.32 -19.56
C PRO A 367 20.86 -20.43 -20.79
N GLY A 368 21.94 -19.85 -21.32
CA GLY A 368 21.87 -18.91 -22.45
C GLY A 368 22.99 -17.86 -22.52
N SER A 369 23.79 -17.67 -21.47
CA SER A 369 25.05 -16.94 -21.59
C SER A 369 26.14 -17.90 -22.09
N LEU A 370 26.33 -17.92 -23.42
CA LEU A 370 27.37 -18.69 -24.09
C LEU A 370 28.76 -18.17 -23.73
N THR A 371 29.36 -18.73 -22.68
CA THR A 371 30.81 -18.77 -22.53
C THR A 371 31.25 -20.19 -22.82
N GLY A 372 31.80 -20.40 -24.01
CA GLY A 372 32.22 -21.71 -24.48
C GLY A 372 33.36 -22.27 -23.64
N HIS A 373 33.08 -23.29 -22.85
CA HIS A 373 34.02 -24.35 -22.51
C HIS A 373 33.23 -25.66 -22.35
N ALA A 374 33.42 -26.55 -23.32
CA ALA A 374 32.81 -27.86 -23.35
C ALA A 374 33.59 -28.80 -22.41
N GLY A 375 33.07 -28.98 -21.20
CA GLY A 375 33.61 -29.94 -20.27
C GLY A 375 33.04 -29.66 -18.88
N VAL A 376 32.31 -30.63 -18.35
CA VAL A 376 31.65 -30.61 -17.03
C VAL A 376 30.21 -30.04 -17.03
N ASP A 377 29.35 -30.58 -17.90
CA ASP A 377 27.91 -30.69 -17.62
C ASP A 377 27.61 -32.15 -17.27
N GLY A 378 27.79 -32.48 -16.00
CA GLY A 378 27.55 -33.80 -15.44
C GLY A 378 27.00 -33.68 -14.03
N ALA A 379 25.71 -34.01 -13.90
CA ALA A 379 24.95 -34.11 -12.66
C ALA A 379 24.67 -32.79 -11.92
N LEU A 380 23.40 -32.37 -11.93
CA LEU A 380 22.65 -31.88 -10.76
C LEU A 380 21.18 -31.69 -11.17
N GLY A 381 20.55 -32.80 -11.55
CA GLY A 381 19.15 -32.88 -11.93
C GLY A 381 18.28 -33.57 -10.88
N VAL A 382 18.50 -33.33 -9.59
CA VAL A 382 17.65 -33.82 -8.50
C VAL A 382 17.85 -32.91 -7.28
N LEU A 383 17.07 -31.82 -7.13
CA LEU A 383 16.80 -31.12 -5.85
C LEU A 383 15.95 -29.82 -6.01
N SER A 384 14.85 -29.83 -6.77
CA SER A 384 13.93 -28.67 -6.80
C SER A 384 12.43 -29.01 -6.67
N GLN A 385 12.08 -30.25 -6.33
CA GLN A 385 10.68 -30.65 -6.08
C GLN A 385 10.25 -30.58 -4.60
N GLY A 386 11.02 -29.93 -3.74
CA GLY A 386 10.90 -30.07 -2.29
C GLY A 386 10.24 -28.94 -1.50
N MET A 387 9.58 -27.93 -2.10
CA MET A 387 8.98 -26.83 -1.33
C MET A 387 7.65 -26.31 -1.92
N ARG A 388 6.68 -27.21 -2.10
CA ARG A 388 5.27 -26.86 -2.34
C ARG A 388 4.31 -27.74 -1.55
N VAL A 389 4.55 -27.93 -0.26
CA VAL A 389 3.56 -28.52 0.66
C VAL A 389 3.77 -27.93 2.06
N ALA A 390 3.10 -26.82 2.37
CA ALA A 390 2.68 -26.44 3.73
C ALA A 390 1.99 -25.06 3.74
N ARG A 391 0.82 -24.92 3.07
CA ARG A 391 -0.21 -23.91 3.44
C ARG A 391 -1.56 -24.08 2.73
N ALA A 392 -1.97 -25.32 2.44
CA ALA A 392 -3.25 -25.58 1.76
C ALA A 392 -4.12 -26.63 2.48
N ILE A 393 -3.88 -26.88 3.78
CA ILE A 393 -4.72 -27.76 4.60
C ILE A 393 -5.04 -27.05 5.92
N GLN A 394 -5.82 -25.99 5.85
CA GLN A 394 -6.63 -25.50 6.98
C GLN A 394 -7.75 -24.60 6.45
N GLY A 395 -8.68 -25.21 5.72
CA GLY A 395 -9.87 -24.56 5.20
C GLY A 395 -10.94 -25.62 5.02
N GLY A 396 -11.50 -26.07 6.15
CA GLY A 396 -12.59 -27.04 6.16
C GLY A 396 -13.80 -26.51 5.41
N ASN A 397 -14.41 -27.39 4.62
CA ASN A 397 -15.66 -27.19 3.91
C ASN A 397 -16.78 -26.68 4.84
N GLY A 398 -17.09 -25.40 4.73
CA GLY A 398 -18.43 -24.87 4.99
C GLY A 398 -19.06 -24.52 3.65
N LEU A 399 -20.19 -25.14 3.34
CA LEU A 399 -21.04 -24.83 2.18
C LEU A 399 -21.57 -23.40 2.32
N GLU A 400 -20.79 -22.42 1.89
CA GLU A 400 -21.23 -21.05 1.68
C GLU A 400 -21.46 -20.86 0.18
N VAL A 401 -22.72 -20.61 -0.17
CA VAL A 401 -23.15 -20.32 -1.55
C VAL A 401 -22.55 -18.97 -1.95
N ASN A 402 -21.39 -19.03 -2.58
CA ASN A 402 -20.57 -17.88 -2.95
C ASN A 402 -21.18 -17.16 -4.16
N PHE A 403 -22.09 -16.22 -3.91
CA PHE A 403 -22.56 -15.27 -4.92
C PHE A 403 -21.39 -14.35 -5.30
N GLY A 404 -20.79 -14.65 -6.46
CA GLY A 404 -19.85 -13.83 -7.24
C GLY A 404 -19.24 -12.61 -6.55
N ARG A 405 -18.03 -12.79 -5.99
CA ARG A 405 -17.07 -11.70 -5.73
C ARG A 405 -16.58 -11.09 -7.04
N GLY A 406 -17.44 -10.34 -7.72
CA GLY A 406 -17.03 -9.30 -8.64
C GLY A 406 -16.97 -7.98 -7.88
N ASN A 407 -15.83 -7.30 -7.87
CA ASN A 407 -15.74 -5.92 -7.42
C ASN A 407 -16.67 -5.07 -8.30
N VAL A 408 -17.91 -4.88 -7.84
CA VAL A 408 -18.80 -3.82 -8.34
C VAL A 408 -18.26 -2.51 -7.76
N GLN A 409 -17.10 -2.10 -8.27
CA GLN A 409 -16.62 -0.73 -8.17
C GLN A 409 -17.40 0.08 -9.21
N GLY A 410 -18.68 0.23 -8.86
CA GLY A 410 -19.70 1.06 -9.48
C GLY A 410 -20.53 1.60 -8.32
N GLY A 411 -19.85 2.31 -7.41
CA GLY A 411 -20.46 2.92 -6.24
C GLY A 411 -21.29 4.14 -6.66
N TRP A 412 -22.30 4.45 -5.86
CA TRP A 412 -23.21 5.59 -6.00
C TRP A 412 -22.54 6.95 -5.66
N GLY A 413 -21.28 7.11 -6.08
CA GLY A 413 -20.37 8.20 -5.73
C GLY A 413 -20.00 9.06 -6.95
N TYR A 414 -18.78 9.60 -6.96
CA TYR A 414 -18.32 10.49 -8.02
C TYR A 414 -17.95 9.82 -9.36
N ASP A 415 -17.65 8.51 -9.35
CA ASP A 415 -17.04 7.82 -10.48
C ASP A 415 -18.08 7.03 -11.32
N CYS A 416 -19.32 7.51 -11.34
CA CYS A 416 -20.40 7.03 -12.21
C CYS A 416 -20.46 7.78 -13.54
#